data_AF-A0A9X3RDI9-F1
#
_entry.id   AF-A0A9X3RDI9-F1
#
_cell.length_a   1.000
_cell.length_b   1.000
_cell.length_c   1.000
_cell.angle_alpha   90.00
_cell.angle_beta   90.00
_cell.angle_gamma   90.00
#
_symmetry.space_group_name_H-M   'P 1'
#
loop_
_entity.id
_entity.type
_entity.pdbx_description
1 polymer ?
#
loop_
_entity_poly.entity_id
_entity_poly.type
_entity_poly.pdbx_seq_one_letter_code
_entity_poly.pdbx_strand_id
1 'polypeptide(L)'
;MKKIWMIFSTILLCTALMGCGTKEDKDTSSNKPIEENTDETANDKVNLELADKASEKIAELEEVESATVILTDNNAYVGVVLNKKADGTEIKEGSEELDELYAEIRKELSMTNANVKNVYISINPEFVTRIQDYGKKIEEGKPVEGLFEEFSETVKRIFPDAK
;
A
#
# COMPACT_ATOMS: atom_id res chain seq x y z
N MET A 1 5.84 -35.82 15.54
CA MET A 1 4.63 -36.54 15.99
C MET A 1 3.42 -35.91 15.32
N LYS A 2 2.61 -36.74 14.65
CA LYS A 2 1.53 -36.38 13.73
C LYS A 2 0.31 -35.84 14.48
N LYS A 3 -0.36 -34.80 13.98
CA LYS A 3 -1.84 -34.66 14.02
C LYS A 3 -2.34 -33.95 12.77
N ILE A 4 -2.74 -34.79 11.80
CA ILE A 4 -3.70 -34.51 10.73
C ILE A 4 -5.09 -34.38 11.37
N TRP A 5 -5.93 -33.44 10.92
CA TRP A 5 -7.24 -33.80 10.38
C TRP A 5 -7.83 -32.70 9.49
N MET A 6 -7.70 -32.91 8.18
CA MET A 6 -8.60 -32.40 7.15
C MET A 6 -10.01 -32.95 7.38
N ILE A 7 -11.02 -32.08 7.34
CA ILE A 7 -12.37 -32.49 6.91
C ILE A 7 -12.85 -31.48 5.86
N PHE A 8 -12.60 -31.85 4.60
CA PHE A 8 -13.40 -31.45 3.46
C PHE A 8 -14.77 -32.13 3.60
N SER A 9 -15.86 -31.35 3.67
CA SER A 9 -17.22 -31.90 3.60
C SER A 9 -18.06 -30.99 2.72
N THR A 10 -18.13 -31.39 1.45
CA THR A 10 -19.30 -31.39 0.55
C THR A 10 -20.27 -30.21 0.59
N ILE A 11 -20.35 -29.42 -0.47
CA ILE A 11 -21.11 -29.64 -1.72
C ILE A 11 -22.47 -28.94 -1.71
N LEU A 12 -22.64 -28.10 -2.72
CA LEU A 12 -23.86 -27.89 -3.48
C LEU A 12 -25.10 -27.36 -2.75
N LEU A 13 -25.34 -26.05 -2.93
CA LEU A 13 -26.65 -25.65 -3.45
C LEU A 13 -26.53 -24.37 -4.29
N CYS A 14 -26.50 -24.55 -5.60
CA CYS A 14 -26.88 -23.50 -6.54
C CYS A 14 -28.38 -23.24 -6.39
N THR A 15 -28.75 -22.03 -5.98
CA THR A 15 -30.03 -21.44 -6.38
C THR A 15 -29.74 -20.09 -7.02
N ALA A 16 -29.58 -20.12 -8.33
CA ALA A 16 -29.81 -18.97 -9.18
C ALA A 16 -31.31 -18.65 -9.14
N LEU A 17 -31.68 -17.41 -8.82
CA LEU A 17 -32.94 -16.81 -9.22
C LEU A 17 -32.70 -15.36 -9.66
N MET A 18 -32.66 -15.24 -10.98
CA MET A 18 -33.11 -14.14 -11.85
C MET A 18 -33.69 -12.90 -11.15
N GLY A 19 -33.13 -11.75 -11.51
CA GLY A 19 -33.78 -10.45 -11.44
C GLY A 19 -33.33 -9.56 -12.60
N CYS A 20 -33.85 -9.80 -13.81
CA CYS A 20 -33.75 -8.89 -14.94
C CYS A 20 -35.06 -8.08 -15.00
N GLY A 21 -34.96 -6.74 -14.94
CA GLY A 21 -36.10 -5.83 -14.91
C GLY A 21 -35.92 -4.63 -15.84
N THR A 22 -36.52 -4.76 -17.03
CA THR A 22 -37.22 -3.77 -17.89
C THR A 22 -36.53 -2.51 -18.43
N LYS A 23 -36.97 -2.18 -19.66
CA LYS A 23 -36.51 -1.24 -20.70
C LYS A 23 -37.00 0.22 -20.54
N GLU A 24 -36.53 1.05 -21.50
CA GLU A 24 -37.02 2.35 -22.04
C GLU A 24 -36.17 3.57 -21.60
N ASP A 25 -35.71 4.50 -22.44
CA ASP A 25 -35.83 4.73 -23.89
C ASP A 25 -34.68 5.65 -24.37
N LYS A 26 -34.47 5.71 -25.69
CA LYS A 26 -33.47 6.56 -26.36
C LYS A 26 -33.81 8.05 -26.24
N ASP A 27 -32.85 8.84 -25.77
CA ASP A 27 -32.66 10.21 -26.23
C ASP A 27 -31.26 10.37 -26.82
N THR A 28 -31.24 10.56 -28.14
CA THR A 28 -30.05 10.98 -28.89
C THR A 28 -29.84 12.47 -28.64
N SER A 29 -28.95 12.79 -27.71
CA SER A 29 -28.25 14.07 -27.71
C SER A 29 -26.81 13.81 -28.09
N SER A 30 -26.44 14.27 -29.28
CA SER A 30 -25.08 14.23 -29.79
C SER A 30 -24.16 15.03 -28.86
N ASN A 31 -23.58 14.35 -27.87
CA ASN A 31 -22.33 14.76 -27.29
C ASN A 31 -21.33 13.66 -27.58
N LYS A 32 -20.35 14.01 -28.41
CA LYS A 32 -19.17 13.21 -28.75
C LYS A 32 -18.71 12.45 -27.50
N PRO A 33 -18.51 11.11 -27.54
CA PRO A 33 -17.90 10.41 -26.42
C PRO A 33 -16.56 11.09 -26.14
N ILE A 34 -16.44 11.69 -24.96
CA ILE A 34 -15.13 11.85 -24.34
C ILE A 34 -14.66 10.41 -24.23
N GLU A 35 -13.62 10.09 -24.99
CA GLU A 35 -12.86 8.86 -24.87
C GLU A 35 -12.28 8.89 -23.44
N GLU A 36 -13.07 8.36 -22.52
CA GLU A 36 -12.72 8.20 -21.12
C GLU A 36 -11.59 7.17 -21.11
N ASN A 37 -10.35 7.65 -21.06
CA ASN A 37 -9.18 6.83 -20.83
C ASN A 37 -9.39 6.11 -19.49
N THR A 38 -9.98 4.92 -19.56
CA THR A 38 -10.31 4.06 -18.42
C THR A 38 -9.05 3.34 -17.91
N ASP A 39 -7.92 4.04 -17.89
CA ASP A 39 -6.60 3.49 -17.56
C ASP A 39 -6.04 4.11 -16.27
N GLU A 40 -6.39 5.35 -15.95
CA GLU A 40 -5.89 6.01 -14.73
C GLU A 40 -6.50 5.39 -13.46
N THR A 41 -7.82 5.16 -13.43
CA THR A 41 -8.51 4.61 -12.25
C THR A 41 -8.17 3.14 -11.97
N ALA A 42 -7.78 2.37 -12.99
CA ALA A 42 -7.40 0.96 -12.83
C ALA A 42 -6.00 0.83 -12.22
N ASN A 43 -5.04 1.64 -12.69
CA ASN A 43 -3.66 1.61 -12.19
C ASN A 43 -3.57 2.11 -10.74
N ASP A 44 -4.33 3.13 -10.37
CA ASP A 44 -4.35 3.65 -9.00
C ASP A 44 -4.86 2.60 -7.99
N LYS A 45 -5.93 1.88 -8.36
CA LYS A 45 -6.47 0.81 -7.53
C LYS A 45 -5.50 -0.35 -7.37
N VAL A 46 -4.82 -0.75 -8.45
CA VAL A 46 -3.80 -1.81 -8.41
C VAL A 46 -2.62 -1.39 -7.53
N ASN A 47 -2.16 -0.14 -7.64
CA ASN A 47 -1.08 0.36 -6.82
C ASN A 47 -1.45 0.41 -5.34
N LEU A 48 -2.69 0.79 -5.01
CA LEU A 48 -3.18 0.75 -3.63
C LEU A 48 -3.19 -0.68 -3.08
N GLU A 49 -3.77 -1.64 -3.80
CA GLU A 49 -3.80 -3.05 -3.37
C GLU A 49 -2.39 -3.64 -3.20
N LEU A 50 -1.45 -3.30 -4.08
CA LEU A 50 -0.06 -3.72 -3.98
C LEU A 50 0.67 -3.05 -2.80
N ALA A 51 0.38 -1.77 -2.53
CA ALA A 51 0.93 -1.02 -1.41
C ALA A 51 0.43 -1.58 -0.07
N ASP A 52 -0.86 -1.89 0.04
CA ASP A 52 -1.46 -2.50 1.23
C ASP A 52 -0.82 -3.85 1.51
N LYS A 53 -0.74 -4.72 0.48
CA LYS A 53 -0.09 -6.02 0.59
C LYS A 53 1.39 -5.93 0.98
N ALA A 54 2.10 -4.94 0.47
CA ALA A 54 3.49 -4.71 0.87
C ALA A 54 3.58 -4.25 2.33
N SER A 55 2.69 -3.34 2.76
CA SER A 55 2.61 -2.86 4.15
C SER A 55 2.35 -4.01 5.12
N GLU A 56 1.41 -4.89 4.79
CA GLU A 56 1.09 -6.09 5.58
C GLU A 56 2.31 -7.00 5.74
N LYS A 57 2.98 -7.35 4.65
CA LYS A 57 4.18 -8.18 4.69
C LYS A 57 5.32 -7.57 5.49
N ILE A 58 5.53 -6.27 5.37
CA ILE A 58 6.58 -5.58 6.14
C ILE A 58 6.22 -5.59 7.63
N ALA A 59 4.93 -5.46 7.97
CA ALA A 59 4.45 -5.56 9.35
C ALA A 59 4.54 -6.98 9.95
N GLU A 60 4.76 -8.02 9.13
CA GLU A 60 5.02 -9.38 9.62
C GLU A 60 6.46 -9.58 10.12
N LEU A 61 7.38 -8.63 9.85
CA LEU A 61 8.75 -8.67 10.34
C LEU A 61 8.80 -8.45 11.87
N GLU A 62 9.64 -9.20 12.58
CA GLU A 62 9.67 -9.21 14.06
C GLU A 62 9.93 -7.83 14.67
N GLU A 63 10.76 -7.03 14.00
CA GLU A 63 11.18 -5.71 14.44
C GLU A 63 10.15 -4.62 14.15
N VAL A 64 9.11 -4.92 13.35
CA VAL A 64 8.16 -3.93 12.84
C VAL A 64 6.83 -4.03 13.57
N GLU A 65 6.39 -2.93 14.17
CA GLU A 65 5.05 -2.80 14.77
C GLU A 65 4.00 -2.52 13.69
N SER A 66 4.33 -1.61 12.78
CA SER A 66 3.48 -1.29 11.63
C SER A 66 4.28 -0.67 10.51
N ALA A 67 3.78 -0.80 9.29
CA ALA A 67 4.34 -0.16 8.12
C ALA A 67 3.25 0.50 7.28
N THR A 68 3.63 1.59 6.62
CA THR A 68 2.79 2.24 5.62
C THR A 68 3.62 2.43 4.36
N VAL A 69 3.15 1.84 3.27
CA VAL A 69 3.76 1.93 1.95
C VAL A 69 2.89 2.78 1.05
N ILE A 70 3.52 3.69 0.31
CA ILE A 70 2.91 4.38 -0.83
C ILE A 70 3.74 4.04 -2.05
N LEU A 71 3.04 3.60 -3.10
CA LEU A 71 3.63 3.37 -4.41
C LEU A 71 3.24 4.51 -5.34
N THR A 72 4.24 5.09 -5.99
CA THR A 72 4.08 5.99 -7.13
C THR A 72 4.89 5.44 -8.30
N ASP A 73 4.76 6.03 -9.49
CA ASP A 73 5.45 5.68 -10.76
C ASP A 73 6.48 4.54 -10.66
N ASN A 74 7.68 4.85 -10.12
CA ASN A 74 8.74 3.86 -9.87
C ASN A 74 9.31 3.95 -8.44
N ASN A 75 8.60 4.61 -7.53
CA ASN A 75 9.09 4.88 -6.18
C ASN A 75 8.20 4.18 -5.15
N ALA A 76 8.82 3.65 -4.10
CA ALA A 76 8.15 3.19 -2.90
C ALA A 76 8.61 4.05 -1.72
N TYR A 77 7.66 4.68 -1.04
CA TYR A 77 7.89 5.41 0.20
C TYR A 77 7.37 4.55 1.35
N VAL A 78 8.19 4.34 2.38
CA VAL A 78 7.90 3.38 3.45
C VAL A 78 8.15 4.01 4.81
N GLY A 79 7.07 4.28 5.54
CA GLY A 79 7.14 4.62 6.95
C GLY A 79 7.11 3.35 7.79
N VAL A 80 8.03 3.22 8.74
CA VAL A 80 8.14 2.04 9.61
C VAL A 80 8.07 2.47 11.07
N VAL A 81 7.16 1.86 11.83
CA VAL A 81 7.14 1.94 13.30
C VAL A 81 7.76 0.65 13.83
N LEU A 82 8.74 0.78 14.71
CA LEU A 82 9.49 -0.35 15.24
C LEU A 82 8.88 -0.86 16.55
N ASN A 83 8.92 -2.18 16.74
CA ASN A 83 8.57 -2.81 18.00
C ASN A 83 9.59 -2.44 19.08
N LYS A 84 9.11 -2.35 20.32
CA LYS A 84 9.99 -2.36 21.49
C LYS A 84 10.43 -3.79 21.77
N LYS A 85 11.75 -4.01 21.83
CA LYS A 85 12.28 -5.33 22.18
C LYS A 85 11.91 -5.70 23.61
N ALA A 86 11.75 -7.00 23.85
CA ALA A 86 11.34 -7.53 25.16
C ALA A 86 12.33 -7.20 26.29
N ASP A 87 13.60 -6.96 25.95
CA ASP A 87 14.65 -6.54 26.88
C ASP A 87 14.69 -5.02 27.11
N GLY A 88 13.78 -4.26 26.48
CA GLY A 88 13.69 -2.81 26.57
C GLY A 88 14.72 -2.06 25.71
N THR A 89 15.46 -2.76 24.85
CA THR A 89 16.38 -2.11 23.91
C THR A 89 15.62 -1.56 22.69
N GLU A 90 16.15 -0.48 22.12
CA GLU A 90 15.60 0.17 20.94
C GLU A 90 16.60 0.03 19.79
N ILE A 91 16.09 -0.25 18.58
CA ILE A 91 16.89 -0.18 17.36
C ILE A 91 17.19 1.30 17.11
N LYS A 92 18.47 1.63 16.99
CA LYS A 92 18.92 3.02 16.83
C LYS A 92 19.06 3.37 15.37
N GLU A 93 18.78 4.63 15.04
CA GLU A 93 19.16 5.19 13.75
C GLU A 93 20.66 5.01 13.50
N GLY A 94 21.01 4.54 12.30
CA GLY A 94 22.39 4.25 11.89
C GLY A 94 23.02 3.01 12.52
N SER A 95 22.23 2.11 13.11
CA SER A 95 22.71 0.79 13.56
C SER A 95 22.70 -0.24 12.42
N GLU A 96 23.60 -1.22 12.49
CA GLU A 96 23.65 -2.34 11.53
C GLU A 96 22.31 -3.11 11.47
N GLU A 97 21.65 -3.27 12.62
CA GLU A 97 20.33 -3.91 12.71
C GLU A 97 19.26 -3.16 11.91
N LEU A 98 19.26 -1.82 11.96
CA LEU A 98 18.34 -1.02 11.16
C LEU A 98 18.63 -1.15 9.66
N ASP A 99 19.92 -1.21 9.29
CA ASP A 99 20.35 -1.39 7.90
C ASP A 99 19.93 -2.77 7.35
N GLU A 100 20.02 -3.82 8.17
CA GLU A 100 19.55 -5.17 7.87
C GLU A 100 18.03 -5.20 7.66
N LEU A 101 17.27 -4.59 8.59
CA LEU A 101 15.82 -4.44 8.45
C LEU A 101 15.46 -3.70 7.15
N TYR A 102 16.14 -2.60 6.83
CA TYR A 102 15.92 -1.87 5.58
C TYR A 102 16.26 -2.71 4.34
N ALA A 103 17.24 -3.61 4.40
CA ALA A 103 17.54 -4.53 3.31
C ALA A 103 16.43 -5.56 3.11
N GLU A 104 15.87 -6.09 4.20
CA GLU A 104 14.75 -7.03 4.16
C GLU A 104 13.47 -6.39 3.60
N ILE A 105 13.15 -5.16 4.04
CA ILE A 105 12.01 -4.40 3.50
C ILE A 105 12.14 -4.19 1.98
N ARG A 106 13.33 -3.83 1.49
CA ARG A 106 13.57 -3.67 0.04
C ARG A 106 13.33 -4.97 -0.72
N LYS A 107 13.70 -6.10 -0.12
CA LYS A 107 13.49 -7.43 -0.69
C LYS A 107 12.00 -7.76 -0.77
N GLU A 108 11.23 -7.53 0.31
CA GLU A 108 9.77 -7.76 0.31
C GLU A 108 9.03 -6.92 -0.74
N LEU A 109 9.43 -5.65 -0.91
CA LEU A 109 8.88 -4.78 -1.94
C LEU A 109 9.21 -5.28 -3.35
N SER A 110 10.45 -5.70 -3.59
CA SER A 110 10.89 -6.23 -4.89
C SER A 110 10.11 -7.49 -5.28
N MET A 111 9.68 -8.30 -4.31
CA MET A 111 8.87 -9.50 -4.55
C MET A 111 7.38 -9.19 -4.75
N THR A 112 6.91 -8.04 -4.28
CA THR A 112 5.50 -7.66 -4.32
C THR A 112 5.15 -6.82 -5.54
N ASN A 113 6.05 -5.93 -5.98
CA ASN A 113 5.85 -5.13 -7.19
C ASN A 113 7.16 -4.97 -7.99
N ALA A 114 7.18 -5.50 -9.21
CA ALA A 114 8.36 -5.48 -10.09
C ALA A 114 8.67 -4.09 -10.70
N ASN A 115 7.77 -3.11 -10.60
CA ASN A 115 7.95 -1.78 -11.17
C ASN A 115 8.64 -0.78 -10.22
N VAL A 116 8.84 -1.16 -8.96
CA VAL A 116 9.55 -0.33 -7.96
C VAL A 116 11.05 -0.33 -8.26
N LYS A 117 11.61 0.86 -8.47
CA LYS A 117 13.05 1.07 -8.73
C LYS A 117 13.75 1.76 -7.56
N ASN A 118 13.09 2.72 -6.93
CA ASN A 118 13.63 3.45 -5.79
C ASN A 118 12.80 3.15 -4.56
N VAL A 119 13.48 2.90 -3.43
CA VAL A 119 12.82 2.61 -2.15
C VAL A 119 13.36 3.55 -1.08
N TYR A 120 12.48 4.37 -0.52
CA TYR A 120 12.77 5.37 0.51
C TYR A 120 12.12 4.92 1.81
N ILE A 121 12.94 4.50 2.79
CA ILE A 121 12.49 3.92 4.06
C ILE A 121 12.92 4.85 5.19
N SER A 122 12.02 5.16 6.11
CA SER A 122 12.38 5.91 7.32
C SER A 122 11.54 5.50 8.54
N ILE A 123 12.21 5.43 9.68
CA ILE A 123 11.62 5.34 11.02
C ILE A 123 11.43 6.72 11.66
N ASN A 124 11.69 7.81 10.92
CA ASN A 124 11.54 9.16 11.43
C ASN A 124 10.07 9.44 11.78
N PRO A 125 9.74 9.86 13.02
CA PRO A 125 8.35 10.01 13.44
C PRO A 125 7.54 11.00 12.61
N GLU A 126 8.18 12.07 12.12
CA GLU A 126 7.53 13.05 11.26
C GLU A 126 7.19 12.43 9.91
N PHE A 127 8.14 11.74 9.27
CA PHE A 127 7.89 11.03 8.01
C PHE A 127 6.76 10.01 8.15
N VAL A 128 6.82 9.17 9.19
CA VAL A 128 5.83 8.13 9.46
C VAL A 128 4.43 8.74 9.61
N THR A 129 4.31 9.81 10.39
CA THR A 129 3.01 10.50 10.56
C THR A 129 2.48 11.02 9.22
N ARG A 130 3.34 11.68 8.43
CA ARG A 130 2.94 12.27 7.15
C ARG A 130 2.51 11.23 6.11
N ILE A 131 3.26 10.14 6.01
CA ILE A 131 2.92 9.08 5.06
C ILE A 131 1.64 8.33 5.47
N GLN A 132 1.42 8.12 6.77
CA GLN A 132 0.18 7.54 7.31
C GLN A 132 -1.05 8.41 7.02
N ASP A 133 -0.96 9.71 7.31
CA ASP A 133 -2.05 10.65 7.03
C ASP A 133 -2.39 10.67 5.53
N TYR A 134 -1.38 10.56 4.68
CA TYR A 134 -1.55 10.55 3.24
C TYR A 134 -2.18 9.26 2.74
N GLY A 135 -1.65 8.10 3.13
CA GLY A 135 -2.22 6.80 2.79
C GLY A 135 -3.69 6.69 3.22
N LYS A 136 -4.01 7.12 4.43
CA LYS A 136 -5.38 7.10 4.96
C LYS A 136 -6.34 7.95 4.13
N LYS A 137 -5.94 9.15 3.69
CA LYS A 137 -6.82 9.99 2.85
C LYS A 137 -7.08 9.38 1.47
N ILE A 138 -6.07 8.73 0.88
CA ILE A 138 -6.23 7.99 -0.37
C ILE A 138 -7.24 6.85 -0.19
N GLU A 139 -7.07 6.04 0.85
CA GLU A 139 -7.96 4.93 1.17
C GLU A 139 -9.40 5.39 1.38
N GLU A 140 -9.58 6.54 2.07
CA GLU A 140 -10.88 7.16 2.31
C GLU A 140 -11.49 7.86 1.08
N GLY A 141 -10.78 7.90 -0.06
CA GLY A 141 -11.22 8.59 -1.28
C GLY A 141 -11.34 10.12 -1.11
N LYS A 142 -10.59 10.70 -0.17
CA LYS A 142 -10.60 12.13 0.12
C LYS A 142 -9.58 12.88 -0.75
N PRO A 143 -9.82 14.17 -1.08
CA PRO A 143 -8.85 15.00 -1.78
C PRO A 143 -7.50 15.06 -1.02
N VAL A 144 -6.39 14.89 -1.75
CA VAL A 144 -5.03 14.84 -1.21
C VAL A 144 -4.14 15.99 -1.67
N GLU A 145 -4.64 16.92 -2.49
CA GLU A 145 -3.84 17.98 -3.12
C GLU A 145 -3.04 18.81 -2.12
N GLY A 146 -3.67 19.28 -1.03
CA GLY A 146 -2.98 20.03 0.02
C GLY A 146 -2.05 19.19 0.90
N LEU A 147 -2.27 17.88 0.95
CA LEU A 147 -1.41 16.97 1.72
C LEU A 147 -0.21 16.49 0.90
N PHE A 148 -0.35 16.44 -0.42
CA PHE A 148 0.73 16.08 -1.33
C PHE A 148 1.90 17.06 -1.25
N GLU A 149 1.62 18.35 -1.08
CA GLU A 149 2.66 19.37 -0.88
C GLU A 149 3.43 19.12 0.42
N GLU A 150 2.74 18.97 1.55
CA GLU A 150 3.37 18.66 2.85
C GLU A 150 4.16 17.35 2.84
N PHE A 151 3.62 16.31 2.18
CA PHE A 151 4.30 15.04 1.99
C PHE A 151 5.56 15.22 1.14
N SER A 152 5.47 15.92 0.01
CA SER A 152 6.59 16.17 -0.89
C SER A 152 7.71 16.98 -0.23
N GLU A 153 7.37 17.98 0.58
CA GLU A 153 8.34 18.75 1.37
C GLU A 153 9.06 17.88 2.39
N THR A 154 8.30 17.01 3.07
CA THR A 154 8.85 16.05 4.05
C THR A 154 9.81 15.07 3.37
N VAL A 155 9.42 14.51 2.21
CA VAL A 155 10.25 13.62 1.41
C VAL A 155 11.55 14.32 0.99
N LYS A 156 11.49 15.53 0.41
CA LYS A 156 12.68 16.26 -0.05
C LYS A 156 13.66 16.57 1.08
N ARG A 157 13.15 16.81 2.29
CA ARG A 157 13.99 17.12 3.46
C ARG A 157 14.66 15.87 4.04
N ILE A 158 13.95 14.76 4.11
CA ILE A 158 14.45 13.51 4.72
C ILE A 158 15.27 12.70 3.71
N PHE A 159 14.88 12.76 2.44
CA PHE A 159 15.53 12.09 1.32
C PHE A 159 15.91 13.10 0.24
N PRO A 160 16.95 13.92 0.44
CA PRO A 160 17.35 14.95 -0.53
C PRO A 160 17.77 14.37 -1.89
N ASP A 161 18.16 13.10 -1.93
CA ASP A 161 18.53 12.38 -3.16
C ASP A 161 17.33 11.68 -3.83
N ALA A 162 16.10 11.86 -3.32
CA ALA A 162 14.92 11.31 -3.96
C ALA A 162 14.70 11.93 -5.35
N LYS A 163 14.40 11.10 -6.34
CA LYS A 163 14.30 11.47 -7.76
C LYS A 163 12.89 11.31 -8.30
#